data_AF-K1U4J6-F1
#
_entry.id   AF-K1U4J6-F1
#
_cell.length_a   1.000
_cell.length_b   1.000
_cell.length_c   1.000
_cell.angle_alpha   90.00
_cell.angle_beta   90.00
_cell.angle_gamma   90.00
#
_symmetry.space_group_name_H-M   'P 1'
#
loop_
_entity.id
_entity.type
_entity.pdbx_description
1 polymer ?
#
loop_
_entity_poly.entity_id
_entity_poly.type
_entity_poly.pdbx_seq_one_letter_code
_entity_poly.pdbx_strand_id
1 'polypeptide(L)'
;MSDTAAMTSALLGEEGSIVSIKYLTPLREEQSFEITHANYTTPSISTVRLMDNGVGYLRIDSFTSGTAVEFRNAVNSLTNQGATSLIFDLRDNSGENLNAALVATDYCVPSGLIAQSQDKGGNVA
;
A
#
# COMPACT_ATOMS: atom_id res chain seq x y z
N MET A 1 -17.07 5.78 25.57
CA MET A 1 -16.16 5.56 24.42
C MET A 1 -15.79 4.09 24.44
N SER A 2 -15.78 3.39 23.31
CA SER A 2 -15.44 1.97 23.32
C SER A 2 -14.00 1.80 23.82
N ASP A 3 -13.76 0.75 24.60
CA ASP A 3 -12.44 0.38 25.14
C ASP A 3 -11.34 0.37 24.07
N THR A 4 -11.72 0.05 22.83
CA THR A 4 -10.84 0.01 21.65
C THR A 4 -10.28 1.37 21.26
N ALA A 5 -11.05 2.46 21.36
CA ALA A 5 -10.59 3.79 20.98
C ALA A 5 -9.55 4.32 21.97
N ALA A 6 -9.78 4.11 23.28
CA ALA A 6 -8.84 4.49 24.33
C ALA A 6 -7.53 3.70 24.21
N MET A 7 -7.62 2.38 23.94
CA MET A 7 -6.45 1.54 23.76
C MET A 7 -5.67 1.90 22.49
N THR A 8 -6.35 2.21 21.39
CA THR A 8 -5.69 2.69 20.16
C THR A 8 -4.90 3.96 20.42
N SER A 9 -5.51 4.95 21.09
CA SER A 9 -4.82 6.21 21.42
C SER A 9 -3.60 6.00 22.33
N ALA A 10 -3.65 5.06 23.27
CA ALA A 10 -2.53 4.73 24.15
C ALA A 10 -1.37 4.00 23.43
N LEU A 11 -1.67 3.37 22.29
CA LEU A 11 -0.69 2.71 21.42
C LEU A 11 -0.08 3.64 20.36
N LEU A 12 -0.51 4.89 20.27
CA LEU A 12 0.10 5.88 19.39
C LEU A 12 1.26 6.59 20.10
N GLY A 13 2.32 6.91 19.36
CA GLY A 13 3.45 7.67 19.87
C GLY A 13 4.31 8.23 18.74
N GLU A 14 5.24 9.12 19.10
CA GLU A 14 6.19 9.70 18.13
C GLU A 14 7.16 8.64 17.61
N GLU A 15 7.65 8.78 16.37
CA GLU A 15 8.66 7.89 15.80
C GLU A 15 9.89 7.81 16.72
N GLY A 16 10.37 6.59 16.99
CA GLY A 16 11.48 6.31 17.89
C GLY A 16 11.11 6.24 19.37
N SER A 17 9.90 6.65 19.77
CA SER A 17 9.43 6.47 21.15
C SER A 17 9.13 5.01 21.45
N ILE A 18 9.12 4.63 22.74
CA ILE A 18 8.86 3.25 23.18
C ILE A 18 7.50 3.18 23.88
N VAL A 19 6.70 2.18 23.53
CA VAL A 19 5.48 1.81 24.26
C VAL A 19 5.68 0.44 24.93
N SER A 20 5.35 0.35 26.21
CA SER A 20 5.34 -0.90 26.96
C SER A 20 3.94 -1.50 26.94
N ILE A 21 3.82 -2.72 26.41
CA ILE A 21 2.54 -3.43 26.33
C ILE A 21 2.57 -4.59 27.31
N LYS A 22 1.55 -4.64 28.18
CA LYS A 22 1.25 -5.78 29.03
C LYS A 22 0.11 -6.59 28.45
N TYR A 23 0.26 -7.90 28.41
CA TYR A 23 -0.76 -8.81 27.88
C TYR A 23 -0.82 -10.10 28.70
N LEU A 24 -1.95 -10.81 28.59
CA LEU A 24 -2.12 -12.13 29.20
C LEU A 24 -1.90 -13.21 28.14
N THR A 25 -1.11 -14.23 28.47
CA THR A 25 -0.97 -15.43 27.64
C THR A 25 -2.28 -16.26 27.65
N PRO A 26 -2.43 -17.28 26.78
CA PRO A 26 -3.57 -18.21 26.86
C PRO A 26 -3.71 -18.90 28.23
N LEU A 27 -2.61 -19.02 28.99
CA LEU A 27 -2.57 -19.57 30.35
C LEU A 27 -2.88 -18.52 31.43
N ARG A 28 -3.22 -17.29 31.04
CA ARG A 28 -3.49 -16.12 31.91
C ARG A 28 -2.29 -15.64 32.71
N GLU A 29 -1.09 -15.87 32.20
CA GLU A 29 0.13 -15.32 32.78
C GLU A 29 0.39 -13.92 32.21
N GLU A 30 0.79 -12.98 33.07
CA GLU A 30 1.13 -11.62 32.67
C GLU A 30 2.50 -11.61 31.99
N GLN A 31 2.58 -11.06 30.78
CA GLN A 31 3.82 -10.81 30.07
C GLN A 31 3.87 -9.37 29.58
N SER A 32 5.09 -8.86 29.39
CA SER A 32 5.32 -7.51 28.87
C SER A 32 6.38 -7.53 27.78
N PHE A 33 6.20 -6.69 26.77
CA PHE A 33 7.24 -6.36 25.81
C PHE A 33 7.22 -4.86 25.48
N GLU A 34 8.34 -4.37 24.99
CA GLU A 34 8.49 -3.00 24.51
C GLU A 34 8.47 -2.99 22.99
N ILE A 35 7.73 -2.06 22.40
CA ILE A 35 7.76 -1.77 20.96
C ILE A 35 8.33 -0.36 20.77
N THR A 36 9.31 -0.23 19.87
CA THR A 36 9.72 1.07 19.35
C THR A 36 8.78 1.48 18.22
N HIS A 37 8.15 2.65 18.34
CA HIS A 37 7.35 3.23 17.27
C HIS A 37 8.21 3.49 16.05
N ALA A 38 7.76 2.99 14.91
CA ALA A 38 8.34 3.30 13.61
C ALA A 38 7.25 3.91 12.74
N ASN A 39 7.64 4.78 11.80
CA ASN A 39 6.76 5.15 10.71
C ASN A 39 6.50 3.91 9.85
N TYR A 40 5.39 3.21 10.13
CA TYR A 40 4.95 2.07 9.34
C TYR A 40 3.94 2.56 8.31
N THR A 41 4.37 2.64 7.06
CA THR A 41 3.44 2.78 5.94
C THR A 41 2.96 1.40 5.53
N THR A 42 1.65 1.16 5.64
CA THR A 42 1.04 -0.03 5.05
C THR A 42 1.36 -0.05 3.56
N PRO A 43 2.07 -1.07 3.05
CA PRO A 43 2.41 -1.13 1.64
C PRO A 43 1.13 -1.18 0.81
N SER A 44 1.12 -0.43 -0.28
CA SER A 44 0.00 -0.38 -1.22
C SER A 44 0.02 -1.53 -2.21
N ILE A 45 1.15 -2.23 -2.31
CA ILE A 45 1.34 -3.42 -3.15
C ILE A 45 1.76 -4.60 -2.26
N SER A 46 0.83 -5.51 -1.94
CA SER A 46 1.10 -6.66 -1.07
C SER A 46 1.85 -7.80 -1.75
N THR A 47 1.77 -7.92 -3.07
CA THR A 47 2.34 -9.07 -3.80
C THR A 47 3.11 -8.60 -5.02
N VAL A 48 4.34 -9.09 -5.16
CA VAL A 48 5.17 -8.98 -6.37
C VAL A 48 5.83 -10.33 -6.60
N ARG A 49 5.56 -10.98 -7.74
CA ARG A 49 6.05 -12.34 -8.03
C ARG A 49 6.24 -12.57 -9.52
N LEU A 50 7.39 -13.15 -9.91
CA LEU A 50 7.55 -13.76 -11.22
C LEU A 50 6.98 -15.19 -11.19
N MET A 51 6.06 -15.50 -12.10
CA MET A 51 5.50 -16.83 -12.28
C MET A 51 6.34 -17.66 -13.26
N ASP A 52 6.26 -18.99 -13.17
CA ASP A 52 7.09 -19.94 -13.95
C ASP A 52 6.98 -19.78 -15.48
N ASN A 53 5.88 -19.20 -15.96
CA ASN A 53 5.64 -18.93 -17.38
C ASN A 53 6.14 -17.55 -17.85
N GLY A 54 6.93 -16.83 -17.04
CA GLY A 54 7.45 -15.50 -17.36
C GLY A 54 6.45 -14.37 -17.13
N VAL A 55 5.31 -14.63 -16.50
CA VAL A 55 4.33 -13.60 -16.14
C VAL A 55 4.72 -12.97 -14.80
N GLY A 56 5.00 -11.67 -14.81
CA GLY A 56 5.14 -10.91 -13.58
C GLY A 56 3.77 -10.52 -13.02
N TYR A 57 3.52 -10.83 -11.76
CA TYR A 57 2.27 -10.53 -11.08
C TYR A 57 2.53 -9.49 -9.99
N LEU A 58 1.74 -8.42 -9.97
CA LEU A 58 1.64 -7.55 -8.82
C LEU A 58 0.20 -7.25 -8.44
N ARG A 59 -0.08 -7.26 -7.13
CA ARG A 59 -1.38 -6.91 -6.56
C ARG A 59 -1.30 -5.55 -5.92
N ILE A 60 -2.16 -4.64 -6.35
CA ILE A 60 -2.26 -3.27 -5.83
C ILE A 60 -3.53 -3.22 -4.98
N ASP A 61 -3.36 -3.20 -3.67
CA ASP A 61 -4.47 -3.27 -2.71
C ASP A 61 -5.17 -1.91 -2.53
N SER A 62 -4.43 -0.82 -2.67
CA SER A 62 -4.97 0.54 -2.63
C SER A 62 -4.06 1.52 -3.38
N PHE A 63 -4.57 2.70 -3.71
CA PHE A 63 -3.74 3.79 -4.22
C PHE A 63 -3.52 4.82 -3.11
N THR A 64 -2.31 4.89 -2.59
CA THR A 64 -1.85 5.81 -1.54
C THR A 64 -0.69 6.67 -2.05
N SER A 65 -0.20 7.61 -1.25
CA SER A 65 0.91 8.49 -1.64
C SER A 65 2.20 7.77 -2.04
N GLY A 66 2.44 6.55 -1.52
CA GLY A 66 3.61 5.73 -1.83
C GLY A 66 3.50 4.85 -3.08
N THR A 67 2.27 4.65 -3.60
CA THR A 67 2.00 3.62 -4.61
C THR A 67 2.78 3.79 -5.91
N ALA A 68 2.97 5.02 -6.37
CA ALA A 68 3.73 5.27 -7.60
C ALA A 68 5.18 4.75 -7.52
N VAL A 69 5.83 4.91 -6.36
CA VAL A 69 7.20 4.45 -6.13
C VAL A 69 7.23 2.93 -6.00
N GLU A 70 6.33 2.36 -5.19
CA GLU A 70 6.20 0.91 -5.04
C GLU A 70 5.94 0.22 -6.38
N PHE A 71 5.03 0.77 -7.19
CA PHE A 71 4.67 0.25 -8.50
C PHE A 71 5.85 0.23 -9.46
N ARG A 72 6.57 1.36 -9.57
CA ARG A 72 7.77 1.45 -10.41
C ARG A 72 8.83 0.42 -9.99
N ASN A 73 9.05 0.27 -8.69
CA ASN A 73 10.02 -0.69 -8.15
C ASN A 73 9.60 -2.14 -8.46
N ALA A 74 8.31 -2.46 -8.29
CA ALA A 74 7.76 -3.78 -8.60
C ALA A 74 7.91 -4.12 -10.09
N VAL A 75 7.52 -3.22 -10.98
CA VAL A 75 7.63 -3.41 -12.44
C VAL A 75 9.09 -3.58 -12.86
N ASN A 76 10.00 -2.73 -12.38
CA ASN A 76 11.43 -2.87 -12.68
C ASN A 76 12.00 -4.18 -12.17
N SER A 77 11.64 -4.58 -10.94
CA SER A 77 12.09 -5.83 -10.34
C SER A 77 11.65 -7.03 -11.17
N LEU A 78 10.37 -7.09 -11.58
CA LEU A 78 9.84 -8.18 -12.42
C LEU A 78 10.48 -8.19 -13.81
N THR A 79 10.66 -7.01 -14.42
CA THR A 79 11.31 -6.88 -15.73
C THR A 79 12.76 -7.37 -15.68
N ASN A 80 13.51 -6.98 -14.65
CA ASN A 80 14.90 -7.42 -14.45
C ASN A 80 15.02 -8.92 -14.15
N GLN A 81 13.97 -9.53 -13.59
CA GLN A 81 13.88 -10.98 -13.40
C GLN A 81 13.49 -11.74 -14.68
N GLY A 82 13.19 -11.04 -15.78
CA GLY A 82 12.86 -11.65 -17.06
C GLY A 82 11.36 -11.81 -17.33
N ALA A 83 10.50 -11.04 -16.64
CA ALA A 83 9.07 -11.03 -16.98
C ALA A 83 8.85 -10.59 -18.43
N THR A 84 8.09 -11.38 -19.18
CA THR A 84 7.71 -11.08 -20.58
C THR A 84 6.31 -10.47 -20.69
N SER A 85 5.54 -10.53 -19.60
CA SER A 85 4.21 -9.95 -19.49
C SER A 85 3.92 -9.62 -18.03
N LEU A 86 2.98 -8.71 -17.80
CA LEU A 86 2.61 -8.26 -16.46
C LEU A 86 1.10 -8.41 -16.23
N ILE A 87 0.73 -8.86 -15.04
CA ILE A 87 -0.63 -8.82 -14.51
C ILE A 87 -0.65 -7.81 -13.36
N PHE A 88 -1.53 -6.82 -13.48
CA PHE A 88 -1.86 -5.90 -12.40
C PHE A 88 -3.19 -6.33 -11.79
N ASP A 89 -3.16 -6.93 -10.60
CA ASP A 89 -4.37 -7.31 -9.87
C ASP A 89 -4.89 -6.12 -9.06
N LEU A 90 -6.04 -5.59 -9.48
CA LEU A 90 -6.78 -4.51 -8.85
C LEU A 90 -8.05 -4.99 -8.12
N ARG A 91 -8.23 -6.31 -7.94
CA ARG A 91 -9.40 -6.83 -7.22
C ARG A 91 -9.39 -6.35 -5.78
N ASP A 92 -10.54 -5.91 -5.31
CA ASP A 92 -10.78 -5.36 -3.97
C ASP A 92 -10.01 -4.07 -3.65
N ASN A 93 -9.47 -3.40 -4.68
CA ASN A 93 -8.88 -2.07 -4.53
C ASN A 93 -10.00 -1.01 -4.54
N SER A 94 -10.34 -0.48 -3.36
CA SER A 94 -11.43 0.49 -3.20
C SER A 94 -11.10 1.92 -3.64
N GLY A 95 -9.92 2.17 -4.23
CA GLY A 95 -9.55 3.42 -4.91
C GLY A 95 -9.61 4.69 -4.05
N GLU A 96 -8.46 5.23 -3.64
CA GLU A 96 -8.42 6.40 -2.73
C GLU A 96 -7.69 7.62 -3.29
N ASN A 97 -6.63 7.43 -4.08
CA ASN A 97 -5.80 8.52 -4.58
C ASN A 97 -5.64 8.47 -6.11
N LEU A 98 -6.41 9.31 -6.81
CA LEU A 98 -6.37 9.42 -8.27
C LEU A 98 -4.97 9.77 -8.79
N ASN A 99 -4.28 10.71 -8.14
CA ASN A 99 -2.95 11.12 -8.58
C ASN A 99 -1.93 9.97 -8.50
N ALA A 100 -1.99 9.17 -7.43
CA ALA A 100 -1.14 7.98 -7.31
C ALA A 100 -1.42 6.97 -8.42
N ALA A 101 -2.70 6.76 -8.79
CA ALA A 101 -3.08 5.89 -9.88
C ALA A 101 -2.59 6.42 -11.25
N LEU A 102 -2.69 7.73 -11.50
CA LEU A 102 -2.22 8.35 -12.74
C LEU A 102 -0.71 8.23 -12.89
N VAL A 103 0.06 8.54 -11.85
CA VAL A 103 1.53 8.44 -11.89
C VAL A 103 1.99 6.99 -12.05
N ALA A 104 1.32 6.03 -11.41
CA ALA A 104 1.61 4.62 -11.64
C ALA A 104 1.30 4.20 -13.09
N THR A 105 0.16 4.64 -13.62
CA THR A 105 -0.27 4.30 -14.99
C THR A 105 0.65 4.91 -16.05
N ASP A 106 1.06 6.17 -15.89
CA ASP A 106 1.99 6.89 -16.78
C ASP A 106 3.29 6.11 -17.03
N TYR A 107 3.72 5.31 -16.04
CA TYR A 107 4.91 4.50 -16.16
C TYR A 107 4.79 3.33 -17.16
N CYS A 108 3.57 2.89 -17.47
CA CYS A 108 3.32 1.70 -18.30
C CYS A 108 2.59 1.99 -19.62
N VAL A 109 2.18 3.24 -19.86
CA VAL A 109 1.43 3.61 -21.07
C VAL A 109 2.21 4.60 -21.93
N PRO A 110 1.99 4.63 -23.26
CA PRO A 110 2.55 5.67 -24.11
C PRO A 110 2.06 7.06 -23.72
N SER A 111 2.82 8.09 -24.11
CA SER A 111 2.43 9.49 -23.90
C SER A 111 1.05 9.78 -24.51
N GLY A 112 0.17 10.40 -23.72
CA GLY A 112 -1.19 10.72 -24.11
C GLY A 112 -2.08 11.09 -22.92
N LEU A 113 -3.36 11.32 -23.20
CA LEU A 113 -4.36 11.56 -22.15
C LEU A 113 -4.66 10.25 -21.39
N ILE A 114 -4.34 10.21 -20.10
CA ILE A 114 -4.58 9.03 -19.25
C ILE A 114 -6.01 9.05 -18.66
N ALA A 115 -6.43 10.19 -18.12
CA ALA A 115 -7.78 10.40 -17.60
C ALA A 115 -8.17 11.87 -17.74
N GLN A 116 -9.48 12.12 -17.78
CA GLN A 116 -10.06 13.46 -17.85
C GLN A 116 -11.27 13.53 -16.92
N SER A 117 -11.40 14.62 -16.17
CA SER A 117 -12.60 14.91 -15.40
C SER A 117 -13.37 16.04 -16.07
N GLN A 118 -14.68 15.88 -16.20
CA GLN A 118 -15.57 16.92 -16.70
C GLN A 118 -16.72 17.15 -15.72
N ASP A 119 -16.93 18.40 -15.31
CA ASP A 119 -18.06 18.76 -14.46
C ASP A 119 -19.37 18.88 -15.25
N LYS A 120 -20.49 19.06 -14.53
CA LYS A 120 -21.82 19.22 -15.16
C LYS A 120 -21.93 20.44 -16.07
N GLY A 121 -21.12 21.47 -15.86
CA GLY A 121 -21.09 22.69 -16.67
C GLY A 121 -20.25 22.53 -17.95
N GLY A 122 -19.60 21.37 -18.12
CA GLY A 122 -18.74 21.08 -19.25
C GLY A 122 -17.29 21.51 -19.05
N ASN A 123 -16.91 22.00 -17.87
CA ASN A 123 -15.52 22.37 -17.59
C ASN A 123 -14.68 21.12 -17.39
N VAL A 124 -13.52 21.11 -18.04
CA VAL A 124 -12.54 20.04 -17.94
C VAL A 124 -11.45 20.45 -16.95
N ALA A 125 -11.12 19.55 -16.02
CA ALA A 125 -9.97 19.65 -15.13
C ALA A 125 -8.92 18.58 -15.47
#